data_AF-A0AB35L516-F1
#
_entry.id   AF-A0AB35L516-F1
#
_cell.length_a   1.000
_cell.length_b   1.000
_cell.length_c   1.000
_cell.angle_alpha   90.00
_cell.angle_beta   90.00
_cell.angle_gamma   90.00
#
_symmetry.space_group_name_H-M   'P 1'
#
loop_
_entity.id
_entity.type
_entity.pdbx_description
1 polymer ?
#
loop_
_entity_poly.entity_id
_entity_poly.type
_entity_poly.pdbx_seq_one_letter_code
_entity_poly.pdbx_strand_id
1 'polypeptide(L)'
;MLRTFFSDVKHITSTNFLTQVKKLFICSAFSVFSLVVGISSASAAPYLKSSEDCTKQNEVYATMNDAMEYFSDYYPENNSLEIISESPLNVRLSAVAFEQDGQDVKELLAKRAIVYGVYRSLINTPNDKVTVTSYLVDTNGKKLKGSPEYTATVTKPQVLEITKKYVPINNLSELTDDSCSFTAQFNELRFDDSGKKGFDKFFDKLISVSK
;
A
#
# COMPACT_ATOMS: atom_id res chain seq x y z
N MET A 1 36.51 3.98 46.96
CA MET A 1 36.31 5.04 47.98
C MET A 1 34.82 5.38 48.00
N LEU A 2 34.05 4.64 48.81
CA LEU A 2 33.26 5.15 49.93
C LEU A 2 32.12 6.13 49.54
N ARG A 3 30.86 5.65 49.58
CA ARG A 3 29.92 5.95 50.68
C ARG A 3 28.57 5.25 50.49
N THR A 4 28.29 4.36 51.43
CA THR A 4 27.01 3.88 51.95
C THR A 4 26.20 4.99 52.64
N PHE A 5 24.86 4.86 52.66
CA PHE A 5 23.88 5.29 53.69
C PHE A 5 22.49 4.75 53.24
N PHE A 6 21.89 3.69 53.78
CA PHE A 6 21.22 3.42 55.09
C PHE A 6 19.95 4.23 55.43
N SER A 7 19.01 3.47 56.03
CA SER A 7 17.76 3.80 56.75
C SER A 7 16.48 3.83 55.90
N ASP A 8 15.52 2.91 55.97
CA ASP A 8 14.95 2.03 57.01
C ASP A 8 13.89 2.71 57.93
N VAL A 9 12.83 1.94 58.24
CA VAL A 9 11.83 2.11 59.34
C VAL A 9 10.66 3.11 59.04
N LYS A 10 9.35 2.87 59.28
CA LYS A 10 8.61 2.10 60.30
C LYS A 10 7.13 1.84 59.91
N HIS A 11 6.62 0.74 60.49
CA HIS A 11 5.22 0.38 60.74
C HIS A 11 4.29 1.49 61.27
N ILE A 12 3.01 1.42 60.89
CA ILE A 12 1.86 1.79 61.75
C ILE A 12 0.78 0.70 61.66
N THR A 13 0.37 0.23 62.83
CA THR A 13 -0.75 -0.66 63.15
C THR A 13 -1.94 0.14 63.70
N SER A 14 -3.18 -0.29 63.46
CA SER A 14 -4.39 -0.07 64.31
C SER A 14 -5.61 -0.71 63.62
N THR A 15 -6.04 -1.92 63.98
CA THR A 15 -7.05 -2.33 65.00
C THR A 15 -8.53 -2.01 64.69
N ASN A 16 -9.27 -3.11 64.49
CA ASN A 16 -10.60 -3.48 65.01
C ASN A 16 -11.84 -2.63 64.67
N PHE A 17 -12.82 -3.26 64.01
CA PHE A 17 -14.18 -3.34 64.57
C PHE A 17 -14.96 -4.56 64.06
N LEU A 18 -15.47 -5.35 65.01
CA LEU A 18 -16.37 -6.47 64.82
C LEU A 18 -17.76 -5.98 64.38
N THR A 19 -18.40 -6.67 63.44
CA THR A 19 -19.84 -6.93 63.55
C THR A 19 -20.20 -8.24 62.86
N GLN A 20 -20.82 -9.12 63.62
CA GLN A 20 -21.38 -10.40 63.19
C GLN A 20 -22.65 -10.22 62.33
N VAL A 21 -23.06 -11.37 61.75
CA VAL A 21 -24.44 -11.89 61.63
C VAL A 21 -25.00 -11.87 60.19
N LYS A 22 -24.87 -12.99 59.47
CA LYS A 22 -25.91 -14.05 59.34
C LYS A 22 -25.52 -15.05 58.24
N LYS A 23 -25.47 -16.33 58.61
CA LYS A 23 -25.49 -17.46 57.68
C LYS A 23 -26.85 -17.51 56.99
N LEU A 24 -26.86 -17.68 55.67
CA LEU A 24 -27.93 -18.38 54.97
C LEU A 24 -27.30 -19.27 53.89
N PHE A 25 -27.48 -20.58 54.08
CA PHE A 25 -27.14 -21.64 53.14
C PHE A 25 -28.13 -21.62 51.98
N ILE A 26 -27.66 -21.57 50.74
CA ILE A 26 -28.34 -22.19 49.58
C ILE A 26 -27.29 -22.84 48.67
N CYS A 27 -27.60 -24.07 48.29
CA CYS A 27 -26.82 -25.02 47.52
C CYS A 27 -26.53 -24.63 46.07
N SER A 28 -25.42 -25.20 45.57
CA SER A 28 -25.26 -25.83 44.25
C SER A 28 -25.61 -25.05 42.98
N ALA A 29 -24.57 -24.68 42.21
CA ALA A 29 -24.33 -25.22 40.86
C ALA A 29 -23.02 -24.66 40.28
N PHE A 30 -22.20 -25.56 39.75
CA PHE A 30 -21.08 -25.27 38.87
C PHE A 30 -21.52 -24.40 37.69
N SER A 31 -20.86 -23.26 37.47
CA SER A 31 -20.48 -22.82 36.13
C SER A 31 -19.48 -21.68 36.25
N VAL A 32 -18.18 -22.01 36.17
CA VAL A 32 -17.12 -21.03 35.98
C VAL A 32 -17.17 -20.65 34.50
N PHE A 33 -17.95 -19.64 34.15
CA PHE A 33 -17.81 -18.97 32.86
C PHE A 33 -16.66 -17.96 32.99
N SER A 34 -15.43 -18.46 32.84
CA SER A 34 -14.28 -17.60 32.55
C SER A 34 -14.53 -16.96 31.19
N LEU A 35 -14.99 -15.72 31.19
CA LEU A 35 -15.04 -14.87 30.01
C LEU A 35 -13.59 -14.55 29.63
N VAL A 36 -12.99 -15.41 28.80
CA VAL A 36 -11.71 -15.11 28.16
C VAL A 36 -12.00 -14.00 27.17
N VAL A 37 -11.74 -12.75 27.57
CA VAL A 37 -11.64 -11.62 26.66
C VAL A 37 -10.41 -11.90 25.80
N GLY A 38 -10.64 -12.55 24.65
CA GLY A 38 -9.65 -12.67 23.61
C GLY A 38 -9.36 -11.29 23.07
N ILE A 39 -8.33 -10.63 23.62
CA ILE A 39 -7.70 -9.49 22.98
C ILE A 39 -7.03 -10.08 21.73
N SER A 40 -7.74 -10.04 20.61
CA SER A 40 -7.13 -10.20 19.30
C SER A 40 -6.19 -9.03 19.11
N SER A 41 -4.94 -9.18 19.55
CA SER A 41 -3.85 -8.32 19.15
C SER A 41 -3.66 -8.55 17.66
N ALA A 42 -4.40 -7.80 16.84
CA ALA A 42 -4.04 -7.58 15.46
C ALA A 42 -2.69 -6.87 15.49
N SER A 43 -1.63 -7.66 15.44
CA SER A 43 -0.29 -7.18 15.16
C SER A 43 -0.39 -6.46 13.81
N ALA A 44 -0.44 -5.13 13.83
CA ALA A 44 -0.25 -4.34 12.62
C ALA A 44 1.08 -4.83 12.02
N ALA A 45 1.01 -5.47 10.85
CA ALA A 45 2.22 -5.90 10.16
C ALA A 45 3.11 -4.65 10.03
N PRO A 46 4.38 -4.72 10.44
CA PRO A 46 5.26 -3.57 10.31
C PRO A 46 5.37 -3.22 8.83
N TYR A 47 4.95 -2.02 8.47
CA TYR A 47 5.16 -1.50 7.12
C TYR A 47 6.65 -1.37 6.84
N LEU A 48 7.04 -1.66 5.61
CA LEU A 48 8.42 -1.53 5.14
C LEU A 48 8.82 -0.06 5.07
N LYS A 49 10.06 0.25 5.45
CA LYS A 49 10.67 1.57 5.20
C LYS A 49 11.32 1.60 3.82
N SER A 50 11.42 2.77 3.20
CA SER A 50 12.07 2.95 1.91
C SER A 50 13.56 2.55 1.88
N SER A 51 14.23 2.48 3.03
CA SER A 51 15.63 2.05 3.14
C SER A 51 15.83 0.53 3.26
N GLU A 52 14.75 -0.24 3.36
CA GLU A 52 14.78 -1.69 3.61
C GLU A 52 14.51 -2.46 2.31
N ASP A 53 15.21 -3.58 2.12
CA ASP A 53 15.05 -4.41 0.93
C ASP A 53 13.61 -4.95 0.83
N CYS A 54 13.00 -4.73 -0.33
CA CYS A 54 11.68 -5.26 -0.65
C CYS A 54 11.80 -6.73 -1.03
N THR A 55 11.08 -7.55 -0.29
CA THR A 55 10.89 -8.96 -0.54
C THR A 55 9.42 -9.28 -0.61
N LYS A 56 9.09 -10.47 -1.11
CA LYS A 56 7.69 -10.89 -1.21
C LYS A 56 6.96 -10.89 0.13
N GLN A 57 7.69 -11.10 1.22
CA GLN A 57 7.15 -11.20 2.57
C GLN A 57 6.93 -9.84 3.25
N ASN A 58 7.48 -8.75 2.72
CA ASN A 58 7.42 -7.41 3.30
C ASN A 58 7.15 -6.30 2.26
N GLU A 59 6.45 -6.61 1.15
CA GLU A 59 6.32 -5.70 0.00
C GLU A 59 5.39 -4.49 0.16
N VAL A 60 4.92 -4.20 1.38
CA VAL A 60 3.93 -3.15 1.66
C VAL A 60 4.55 -2.02 2.48
N TYR A 61 4.55 -0.82 1.89
CA TYR A 61 5.00 0.42 2.51
C TYR A 61 3.83 1.16 3.15
N ALA A 62 4.12 2.01 4.15
CA ALA A 62 3.08 2.74 4.88
C ALA A 62 2.39 3.79 3.99
N THR A 63 3.15 4.44 3.11
CA THR A 63 2.68 5.51 2.23
C THR A 63 3.08 5.25 0.77
N MET A 64 2.39 5.90 -0.17
CA MET A 64 2.81 5.85 -1.58
C MET A 64 4.16 6.55 -1.77
N ASN A 65 4.45 7.60 -0.98
CA ASN A 65 5.75 8.25 -1.00
C ASN A 65 6.90 7.29 -0.66
N ASP A 66 6.78 6.51 0.42
CA ASP A 66 7.81 5.53 0.81
C ASP A 66 8.01 4.45 -0.27
N ALA A 67 6.92 3.98 -0.88
CA ALA A 67 7.00 3.03 -1.98
C ALA A 67 7.73 3.63 -3.20
N MET A 68 7.40 4.86 -3.59
CA MET A 68 8.02 5.51 -4.75
C MET A 68 9.49 5.86 -4.50
N GLU A 69 9.87 6.23 -3.27
CA GLU A 69 11.27 6.42 -2.89
C GLU A 69 12.09 5.14 -3.09
N TYR A 70 11.57 4.00 -2.61
CA TYR A 70 12.24 2.71 -2.78
C TYR A 70 12.39 2.33 -4.26
N PHE A 71 11.30 2.38 -5.03
CA PHE A 71 11.34 1.94 -6.43
C PHE A 71 12.11 2.90 -7.33
N SER A 72 12.21 4.19 -6.95
CA SER A 72 13.07 5.16 -7.64
C SER A 72 12.80 5.28 -9.16
N ASP A 73 11.55 5.04 -9.57
CA ASP A 73 11.14 5.14 -10.98
C ASP A 73 10.59 6.54 -11.34
N TYR A 74 10.10 7.28 -10.34
CA TYR A 74 9.51 8.61 -10.47
C TYR A 74 9.91 9.48 -9.27
N TYR A 75 10.09 10.78 -9.50
CA TYR A 75 10.70 11.72 -8.57
C TYR A 75 9.94 13.06 -8.51
N PRO A 76 9.78 13.65 -7.31
CA PRO A 76 9.21 15.00 -7.19
C PRO A 76 10.10 16.06 -7.85
N GLU A 77 11.43 15.90 -7.78
CA GLU A 77 12.41 16.92 -8.19
C GLU A 77 12.39 17.22 -9.69
N ASN A 78 12.03 16.23 -10.51
CA ASN A 78 11.89 16.39 -11.96
C ASN A 78 10.42 16.46 -12.40
N ASN A 79 9.50 16.68 -11.46
CA ASN A 79 8.05 16.74 -11.70
C ASN A 79 7.46 15.46 -12.33
N SER A 80 8.14 14.31 -12.24
CA SER A 80 7.60 13.03 -12.70
C SER A 80 6.69 12.37 -11.65
N LEU A 81 6.79 12.76 -10.37
CA LEU A 81 5.90 12.34 -9.29
C LEU A 81 5.21 13.53 -8.63
N GLU A 82 3.92 13.40 -8.34
CA GLU A 82 3.21 14.25 -7.39
C GLU A 82 2.20 13.40 -6.60
N ILE A 83 2.34 13.36 -5.27
CA ILE A 83 1.33 12.78 -4.37
C ILE A 83 0.32 13.89 -4.05
N ILE A 84 -0.88 13.82 -4.63
CA ILE A 84 -1.94 14.82 -4.46
C ILE A 84 -2.66 14.62 -3.13
N SER A 85 -2.93 13.36 -2.75
CA SER A 85 -3.47 12.98 -1.44
C SER A 85 -3.14 11.52 -1.13
N GLU A 86 -2.87 11.18 0.14
CA GLU A 86 -2.64 9.78 0.57
C GLU A 86 -3.94 9.06 0.98
N SER A 87 -5.02 9.79 1.31
CA SER A 87 -6.30 9.19 1.70
C SER A 87 -7.51 10.06 1.29
N PRO A 88 -8.31 9.64 0.30
CA PRO A 88 -8.04 8.53 -0.63
C PRO A 88 -6.77 8.79 -1.45
N LEU A 89 -6.05 7.73 -1.85
CA LEU A 89 -4.83 7.90 -2.62
C LEU A 89 -5.12 8.52 -3.99
N ASN A 90 -4.46 9.64 -4.28
CA ASN A 90 -4.45 10.34 -5.55
C ASN A 90 -3.01 10.74 -5.88
N VAL A 91 -2.51 10.25 -7.01
CA VAL A 91 -1.12 10.43 -7.45
C VAL A 91 -1.08 10.78 -8.92
N ARG A 92 -0.12 11.61 -9.30
CA ARG A 92 0.24 11.84 -10.69
C ARG A 92 1.61 11.24 -10.97
N LEU A 93 1.68 10.40 -12.00
CA LEU A 93 2.93 9.85 -12.54
C LEU A 93 3.11 10.32 -13.98
N SER A 94 4.20 11.02 -14.22
CA SER A 94 4.49 11.68 -15.48
C SER A 94 5.81 11.18 -16.06
N ALA A 95 5.73 10.30 -17.07
CA ALA A 95 6.91 9.82 -17.77
C ALA A 95 7.60 10.98 -18.52
N VAL A 96 8.93 10.94 -18.56
CA VAL A 96 9.72 11.87 -19.36
C VAL A 96 9.61 11.48 -20.84
N ALA A 97 9.36 12.47 -21.70
CA ALA A 97 9.34 12.31 -23.15
C ALA A 97 9.90 13.56 -23.84
N PHE A 98 10.15 13.47 -25.14
CA PHE A 98 10.66 14.56 -25.95
C PHE A 98 9.62 15.07 -26.95
N GLU A 99 9.78 16.33 -27.35
CA GLU A 99 8.87 16.96 -28.33
C GLU A 99 8.85 16.19 -29.66
N GLN A 100 10.00 15.68 -30.10
CA GLN A 100 10.14 14.93 -31.35
C GLN A 100 9.62 13.49 -31.30
N ASP A 101 9.25 12.96 -30.13
CA ASP A 101 8.74 11.59 -30.04
C ASP A 101 7.42 11.47 -30.82
N GLY A 102 7.25 10.31 -31.46
CA GLY A 102 6.01 9.96 -32.17
C GLY A 102 4.80 9.98 -31.22
N GLN A 103 3.61 10.27 -31.77
CA GLN A 103 2.39 10.31 -30.96
C GLN A 103 2.10 8.94 -30.34
N ASP A 104 2.34 7.86 -31.07
CA ASP A 104 2.24 6.48 -30.60
C ASP A 104 3.14 6.20 -29.38
N VAL A 105 4.38 6.68 -29.41
CA VAL A 105 5.32 6.57 -28.27
C VAL A 105 4.79 7.35 -27.06
N LYS A 106 4.32 8.58 -27.29
CA LYS A 106 3.74 9.44 -26.24
C LYS A 106 2.52 8.79 -25.59
N GLU A 107 1.63 8.21 -26.39
CA GLU A 107 0.46 7.45 -25.90
C GLU A 107 0.89 6.28 -25.02
N LEU A 108 1.84 5.46 -25.48
CA LEU A 108 2.33 4.30 -24.72
C LEU A 108 2.96 4.70 -23.39
N LEU A 109 3.76 5.77 -23.36
CA LEU A 109 4.40 6.25 -22.13
C LEU A 109 3.36 6.70 -21.09
N ALA A 110 2.36 7.49 -21.49
CA ALA A 110 1.31 7.95 -20.57
C ALA A 110 0.45 6.77 -20.06
N LYS A 111 0.06 5.85 -20.96
CA LYS A 111 -0.69 4.64 -20.58
C LYS A 111 0.08 3.74 -19.61
N ARG A 112 1.37 3.53 -19.85
CA ARG A 112 2.23 2.71 -18.98
C ARG A 112 2.41 3.33 -17.60
N ALA A 113 2.49 4.65 -17.49
CA ALA A 113 2.54 5.34 -16.20
C ALA A 113 1.26 5.13 -15.38
N ILE A 114 0.08 5.14 -16.01
CA ILE A 114 -1.19 4.77 -15.34
C ILE A 114 -1.13 3.33 -14.82
N VAL A 115 -0.76 2.36 -15.68
CA VAL A 115 -0.68 0.96 -15.28
C VAL A 115 0.37 0.76 -14.18
N TYR A 116 1.52 1.41 -14.27
CA TYR A 116 2.53 1.36 -13.22
C TYR A 116 1.98 1.87 -11.89
N GLY A 117 1.39 3.08 -11.88
CA GLY A 117 0.88 3.70 -10.66
C GLY A 117 -0.21 2.89 -10.00
N VAL A 118 -1.20 2.41 -10.79
CA VAL A 118 -2.31 1.62 -10.26
C VAL A 118 -1.80 0.38 -9.54
N TYR A 119 -0.88 -0.35 -10.16
CA TYR A 119 -0.41 -1.63 -9.62
C TYR A 119 0.55 -1.45 -8.46
N ARG A 120 1.50 -0.49 -8.53
CA ARG A 120 2.37 -0.17 -7.39
C ARG A 120 1.56 0.27 -6.18
N SER A 121 0.58 1.15 -6.36
CA SER A 121 -0.26 1.58 -5.26
C SER A 121 -1.05 0.43 -4.62
N LEU A 122 -1.70 -0.43 -5.42
CA LEU A 122 -2.59 -1.46 -4.87
C LEU A 122 -1.85 -2.72 -4.37
N ILE A 123 -0.62 -2.95 -4.81
CA ILE A 123 0.23 -4.07 -4.35
C ILE A 123 1.08 -3.61 -3.16
N ASN A 124 1.74 -2.46 -3.27
CA ASN A 124 2.82 -2.06 -2.37
C ASN A 124 2.40 -1.02 -1.32
N THR A 125 1.11 -0.73 -1.14
CA THR A 125 0.61 0.17 -0.09
C THR A 125 -0.66 -0.43 0.54
N PRO A 126 -1.12 0.05 1.72
CA PRO A 126 -2.38 -0.41 2.33
C PRO A 126 -3.64 0.08 1.60
N ASN A 127 -3.52 0.79 0.48
CA ASN A 127 -4.66 1.38 -0.22
C ASN A 127 -5.46 0.33 -1.02
N ASP A 128 -6.78 0.31 -0.82
CA ASP A 128 -7.72 -0.51 -1.59
C ASP A 128 -8.32 0.24 -2.80
N LYS A 129 -8.06 1.53 -2.92
CA LYS A 129 -8.51 2.40 -4.00
C LYS A 129 -7.44 3.44 -4.31
N VAL A 130 -7.24 3.72 -5.59
CA VAL A 130 -6.27 4.72 -6.07
C VAL A 130 -6.85 5.52 -7.22
N THR A 131 -6.51 6.82 -7.25
CA THR A 131 -6.63 7.67 -8.43
C THR A 131 -5.23 7.93 -8.98
N VAL A 132 -4.98 7.58 -10.23
CA VAL A 132 -3.71 7.85 -10.92
C VAL A 132 -3.98 8.72 -12.12
N THR A 133 -3.28 9.85 -12.21
CA THR A 133 -3.26 10.70 -13.40
C THR A 133 -1.90 10.60 -14.10
N SER A 134 -1.89 10.66 -15.42
CA SER A 134 -0.65 10.69 -16.20
C SER A 134 -0.74 11.65 -17.35
N TYR A 135 0.30 12.46 -17.49
CA TYR A 135 0.70 13.20 -18.69
C TYR A 135 2.23 13.17 -18.76
N LEU A 136 2.81 13.59 -19.88
CA LEU A 136 4.26 13.59 -20.11
C LEU A 136 4.91 14.91 -19.71
N VAL A 137 6.13 14.83 -19.20
CA VAL A 137 6.99 15.98 -18.93
C VAL A 137 8.25 15.95 -19.80
N ASP A 138 8.85 17.11 -20.06
CA ASP A 138 10.16 17.21 -20.67
C ASP A 138 11.28 16.97 -19.63
N THR A 139 12.54 17.02 -20.08
CA THR A 139 13.71 16.84 -19.20
C THR A 139 13.88 17.94 -18.14
N ASN A 140 13.12 19.03 -18.23
CA ASN A 140 13.08 20.12 -17.25
C ASN A 140 11.85 20.02 -16.33
N GLY A 141 11.08 18.93 -16.42
CA GLY A 141 9.85 18.73 -15.64
C GLY A 141 8.65 19.54 -16.12
N LYS A 142 8.71 20.20 -17.29
CA LYS A 142 7.57 20.93 -17.84
C LYS A 142 6.63 19.98 -18.56
N LYS A 143 5.32 20.13 -18.36
CA LYS A 143 4.32 19.36 -19.11
C LYS A 143 4.51 19.56 -20.61
N LEU A 144 4.63 18.45 -21.35
CA LEU A 144 4.86 18.47 -22.78
C LEU A 144 3.61 18.96 -23.53
N LYS A 145 3.79 19.86 -24.50
CA LYS A 145 2.68 20.36 -25.32
C LYS A 145 2.09 19.21 -26.15
N GLY A 146 0.77 19.08 -26.12
CA GLY A 146 0.07 18.00 -26.83
C GLY A 146 0.24 16.63 -26.19
N SER A 147 0.72 16.57 -24.94
CA SER A 147 0.77 15.32 -24.20
C SER A 147 -0.62 14.67 -24.13
N PRO A 148 -0.74 13.37 -24.39
CA PRO A 148 -1.92 12.63 -23.98
C PRO A 148 -2.05 12.70 -22.45
N GLU A 149 -3.29 12.65 -21.97
CA GLU A 149 -3.60 12.71 -20.55
C GLU A 149 -4.67 11.69 -20.20
N TYR A 150 -4.39 10.92 -19.16
CA TYR A 150 -5.26 9.85 -18.69
C TYR A 150 -5.43 9.95 -17.18
N THR A 151 -6.60 9.54 -16.70
CA THR A 151 -6.87 9.37 -15.27
C THR A 151 -7.62 8.07 -15.05
N ALA A 152 -7.21 7.30 -14.05
CA ALA A 152 -7.86 6.07 -13.62
C ALA A 152 -8.12 6.10 -12.11
N THR A 153 -9.37 5.93 -11.71
CA THR A 153 -9.83 5.78 -10.33
C THR A 153 -10.37 4.37 -10.16
N VAL A 154 -9.61 3.50 -9.51
CA VAL A 154 -9.93 2.06 -9.47
C VAL A 154 -9.72 1.47 -8.09
N THR A 155 -10.45 0.40 -7.80
CA THR A 155 -10.32 -0.39 -6.58
C THR A 155 -9.54 -1.68 -6.81
N LYS A 156 -8.95 -2.23 -5.75
CA LYS A 156 -8.20 -3.50 -5.78
C LYS A 156 -9.00 -4.67 -6.38
N PRO A 157 -10.29 -4.89 -6.03
CA PRO A 157 -11.11 -5.93 -6.67
C PRO A 157 -11.33 -5.71 -8.17
N GLN A 158 -11.57 -4.47 -8.60
CA GLN A 158 -11.76 -4.18 -10.03
C GLN A 158 -10.49 -4.50 -10.84
N VAL A 159 -9.33 -4.09 -10.32
CA VAL A 159 -8.04 -4.33 -10.97
C VAL A 159 -7.73 -5.83 -11.02
N LEU A 160 -8.00 -6.58 -9.96
CA LEU A 160 -7.82 -8.03 -9.95
C LEU A 160 -8.66 -8.73 -11.03
N GLU A 161 -9.95 -8.40 -11.14
CA GLU A 161 -10.85 -9.02 -12.12
C GLU A 161 -10.52 -8.66 -13.57
N ILE A 162 -9.95 -7.47 -13.80
CA ILE A 162 -9.42 -7.10 -15.12
C ILE A 162 -8.16 -7.92 -15.41
N THR A 163 -7.21 -7.98 -14.47
CA THR A 163 -5.90 -8.60 -14.67
C THR A 163 -6.00 -10.10 -14.96
N LYS A 164 -6.89 -10.81 -14.27
CA LYS A 164 -7.13 -12.26 -14.46
C LYS A 164 -7.44 -12.67 -15.90
N LYS A 165 -7.92 -11.74 -16.72
CA LYS A 165 -8.24 -11.98 -18.14
C LYS A 165 -7.00 -12.03 -19.03
N TYR A 166 -5.87 -11.50 -18.55
CA TYR A 166 -4.63 -11.35 -19.31
C TYR A 166 -3.46 -12.10 -18.68
N VAL A 167 -3.45 -12.25 -17.35
CA VAL A 167 -2.40 -12.92 -16.58
C VAL A 167 -3.08 -13.88 -15.58
N PRO A 168 -2.68 -15.17 -15.54
CA PRO A 168 -3.26 -16.16 -14.63
C PRO A 168 -2.76 -15.93 -13.19
N ILE A 169 -3.52 -15.17 -12.41
CA ILE A 169 -3.23 -14.85 -11.01
C ILE A 169 -4.46 -15.05 -10.12
N ASN A 170 -4.25 -15.34 -8.84
CA ASN A 170 -5.34 -15.38 -7.85
C ASN A 170 -5.49 -14.06 -7.09
N ASN A 171 -4.39 -13.31 -6.94
CA ASN A 171 -4.31 -12.04 -6.25
C ASN A 171 -3.25 -11.14 -6.93
N LEU A 172 -3.29 -9.83 -6.68
CA LEU A 172 -2.37 -8.89 -7.34
C LEU A 172 -0.92 -9.03 -6.90
N SER A 173 -0.63 -9.61 -5.72
CA SER A 173 0.75 -9.80 -5.31
C SER A 173 1.45 -10.79 -6.24
N GLU A 174 0.78 -11.80 -6.81
CA GLU A 174 1.40 -12.70 -7.80
C GLU A 174 1.98 -12.01 -9.06
N LEU A 175 1.75 -10.71 -9.25
CA LEU A 175 2.35 -9.91 -10.33
C LEU A 175 3.76 -9.41 -10.02
N THR A 176 4.27 -9.61 -8.81
CA THR A 176 5.65 -9.31 -8.43
C THR A 176 6.41 -10.55 -7.98
N ASP A 177 7.72 -10.58 -8.25
CA ASP A 177 8.63 -11.64 -7.80
C ASP A 177 9.20 -11.38 -6.39
N ASP A 178 10.15 -12.22 -5.97
CA ASP A 178 10.77 -12.15 -4.64
C ASP A 178 11.58 -10.87 -4.39
N SER A 179 11.88 -10.09 -5.45
CA SER A 179 12.56 -8.79 -5.38
C SER A 179 11.59 -7.60 -5.51
N CYS A 180 10.29 -7.87 -5.45
CA CYS A 180 9.22 -6.89 -5.73
C CYS A 180 9.25 -6.30 -7.14
N SER A 181 9.97 -6.93 -8.08
CA SER A 181 9.95 -6.57 -9.50
C SER A 181 8.70 -7.15 -10.14
N PHE A 182 8.12 -6.47 -11.13
CA PHE A 182 7.01 -7.06 -11.89
C PHE A 182 7.48 -8.31 -12.63
N THR A 183 6.66 -9.37 -12.61
CA THR A 183 6.98 -10.64 -13.26
C THR A 183 7.16 -10.45 -14.78
N ALA A 184 7.94 -11.35 -15.39
CA ALA A 184 8.13 -11.35 -16.84
C ALA A 184 6.80 -11.37 -17.60
N GLN A 185 5.84 -12.17 -17.16
CA GLN A 185 4.52 -12.26 -17.80
C GLN A 185 3.73 -10.94 -17.73
N PHE A 186 3.77 -10.24 -16.59
CA PHE A 186 3.10 -8.95 -16.49
C PHE A 186 3.83 -7.87 -17.30
N ASN A 187 5.15 -7.92 -17.35
CA ASN A 187 5.95 -7.03 -18.20
C ASN A 187 5.71 -7.29 -19.70
N GLU A 188 5.55 -8.54 -20.13
CA GLU A 188 5.16 -8.86 -21.51
C GLU A 188 3.83 -8.19 -21.90
N LEU A 189 2.88 -8.07 -20.98
CA LEU A 189 1.63 -7.33 -21.21
C LEU A 189 1.86 -5.81 -21.23
N ARG A 190 2.57 -5.26 -20.23
CA ARG A 190 2.83 -3.81 -20.09
C ARG A 190 3.65 -3.22 -21.24
N PHE A 191 4.55 -4.03 -21.80
CA PHE A 191 5.48 -3.62 -22.86
C PHE A 191 5.15 -4.27 -24.21
N ASP A 192 3.90 -4.68 -24.43
CA ASP A 192 3.43 -5.20 -25.72
C ASP A 192 3.18 -4.07 -26.74
N ASP A 193 4.28 -3.58 -27.33
CA ASP A 193 4.23 -2.57 -28.40
C ASP A 193 3.70 -3.13 -29.72
N SER A 194 3.57 -4.46 -29.82
CA SER A 194 3.01 -5.12 -30.99
C SER A 194 1.48 -5.25 -30.96
N GLY A 195 0.85 -5.00 -29.81
CA GLY A 195 -0.58 -5.19 -29.58
C GLY A 195 -1.06 -6.65 -29.53
N LYS A 196 -0.15 -7.63 -29.64
CA LYS A 196 -0.49 -9.06 -29.71
C LYS A 196 -0.94 -9.65 -28.37
N LYS A 197 -0.42 -9.13 -27.26
CA LYS A 197 -0.79 -9.49 -25.88
C LYS A 197 -1.96 -8.65 -25.37
N GLY A 198 -2.27 -7.54 -26.04
CA GLY A 198 -3.50 -6.77 -25.84
C GLY A 198 -3.39 -5.68 -24.79
N PHE A 199 -2.23 -5.03 -24.66
CA PHE A 199 -2.01 -3.90 -23.76
C PHE A 199 -3.10 -2.83 -23.85
N ASP A 200 -3.44 -2.37 -25.07
CA ASP A 200 -4.47 -1.34 -25.25
C ASP A 200 -5.84 -1.77 -24.72
N LYS A 201 -6.26 -3.01 -25.01
CA LYS A 201 -7.54 -3.53 -24.50
C LYS A 201 -7.53 -3.62 -22.97
N PHE A 202 -6.40 -4.02 -22.40
CA PHE A 202 -6.22 -4.09 -20.95
C PHE A 202 -6.30 -2.70 -20.32
N PHE A 203 -5.60 -1.72 -20.90
CA PHE A 203 -5.64 -0.32 -20.50
C PHE A 203 -7.05 0.28 -20.62
N ASP A 204 -7.73 0.07 -21.74
CA ASP A 204 -9.09 0.56 -21.97
C ASP A 204 -10.07 0.01 -20.92
N LYS A 205 -9.89 -1.25 -20.49
CA LYS A 205 -10.69 -1.82 -19.42
C LYS A 205 -10.43 -1.12 -18.09
N LEU A 206 -9.18 -0.83 -17.74
CA LEU A 206 -8.83 -0.07 -16.52
C LEU A 206 -9.47 1.33 -16.53
N ILE A 207 -9.41 2.05 -17.66
CA ILE A 207 -10.03 3.37 -17.80
C ILE A 207 -11.56 3.29 -17.78
N SER A 208 -12.15 2.27 -18.40
CA SER A 208 -13.62 2.15 -18.49
C SER A 208 -14.30 1.95 -17.13
N VAL A 209 -13.65 1.26 -16.19
CA VAL A 209 -14.19 1.00 -14.84
C VAL A 209 -13.93 2.16 -13.87
N SER A 210 -13.18 3.18 -14.32
CA SER A 210 -12.92 4.42 -13.58
C SER A 210 -14.08 5.43 -13.65
N LYS A 211 -15.10 5.14 -14.46
CA LYS A 211 -16.25 6.02 -14.70
C LYS A 211 -17.41 5.69 -13.77
#